data_AF-W4LJL0-F1
#
_entry.id   AF-W4LJL0-F1
#
_cell.length_a   1.000
_cell.length_b   1.000
_cell.length_c   1.000
_cell.angle_alpha   90.00
_cell.angle_beta   90.00
_cell.angle_gamma   90.00
#
_symmetry.space_group_name_H-M   'P 1'
#
loop_
_entity.id
_entity.type
_entity.pdbx_description
1 polymer ?
#
loop_
_entity_poly.entity_id
_entity_poly.type
_entity_poly.pdbx_seq_one_letter_code
_entity_poly.pdbx_strand_id
1 'polypeptide(L)' 'MIDGNHPLAGMPLTFEIEIVAIRDATTEELQHGHAHGEGGHHHH' A
#
# COMPACT_ATOMS: atom_id res chain seq x y z
N MET A 1 21.81 4.69 -24.59
CA MET A 1 20.61 5.35 -24.07
C MET A 1 20.09 4.50 -22.93
N ILE A 2 19.67 5.10 -21.81
CA ILE A 2 19.15 4.40 -20.64
C ILE A 2 17.67 4.76 -20.53
N ASP A 3 16.83 3.77 -20.34
CA ASP A 3 15.43 3.96 -19.99
C ASP A 3 15.30 4.00 -18.46
N GLY A 4 14.79 5.11 -17.93
CA GLY A 4 14.59 5.34 -16.50
C GLY A 4 13.16 5.06 -16.02
N ASN A 5 12.31 4.51 -16.89
CA ASN A 5 10.96 4.15 -16.49
C ASN A 5 10.96 2.99 -15.48
N HIS A 6 9.95 2.97 -14.61
CA HIS A 6 9.73 1.86 -13.70
C HIS A 6 9.65 0.54 -14.48
N PRO A 7 10.17 -0.59 -13.96
CA PRO A 7 10.21 -1.87 -14.67
C PRO A 7 8.87 -2.37 -15.22
N LEU A 8 7.75 -1.90 -14.66
CA LEU A 8 6.39 -2.26 -15.07
C LEU A 8 5.68 -1.17 -15.90
N ALA A 9 6.38 -0.09 -16.29
CA ALA A 9 5.80 0.98 -17.09
C ALA A 9 5.32 0.44 -18.46
N GLY A 10 4.08 0.77 -18.83
CA GLY A 10 3.47 0.31 -20.07
C GLY A 10 2.97 -1.14 -20.07
N MET A 11 3.12 -1.87 -18.96
CA MET A 11 2.61 -3.24 -18.83
C MET A 11 1.20 -3.25 -18.20
N PRO A 12 0.21 -3.93 -18.79
CA PRO A 12 -1.07 -4.13 -18.12
C PRO A 12 -0.88 -5.09 -16.94
N LEU A 13 -1.28 -4.65 -15.75
CA LEU A 13 -1.23 -5.48 -14.54
C LEU A 13 -2.63 -6.04 -14.28
N THR A 14 -2.73 -7.36 -14.15
CA THR A 14 -3.98 -8.07 -13.82
C THR A 14 -3.85 -8.69 -12.44
N PHE A 15 -4.84 -8.43 -11.59
CA PHE A 15 -4.87 -8.95 -10.22
C PHE A 15 -6.21 -9.65 -9.98
N GLU A 16 -6.16 -10.77 -9.28
CA GLU A 16 -7.32 -11.37 -8.64
C GLU A 16 -7.30 -10.92 -7.17
N ILE A 17 -8.39 -10.29 -6.73
CA ILE A 17 -8.47 -9.64 -5.42
C ILE A 17 -9.67 -10.18 -4.66
N GLU A 18 -9.47 -10.44 -3.36
CA GLU A 18 -10.51 -10.76 -2.40
C GLU A 18 -10.48 -9.76 -1.24
N ILE A 19 -11.66 -9.31 -0.78
CA ILE A 19 -11.77 -8.44 0.39
C ILE A 19 -11.86 -9.31 1.64
N VAL A 20 -10.81 -9.31 2.45
CA VAL A 20 -10.71 -10.16 3.65
C VAL A 20 -11.30 -9.51 4.92
N ALA A 21 -11.26 -8.17 5.02
CA ALA A 21 -11.77 -7.44 6.17
C ALA A 21 -11.97 -5.95 5.85
N ILE A 22 -12.89 -5.30 6.57
CA ILE A 22 -13.11 -3.87 6.56
C ILE A 22 -13.20 -3.40 8.01
N ARG A 23 -12.49 -2.33 8.36
CA ARG A 23 -12.54 -1.69 9.68
C ARG A 23 -12.36 -0.18 9.55
N ASP A 24 -12.75 0.53 10.60
CA ASP A 24 -12.42 1.94 10.73
C ASP A 24 -10.92 2.13 11.00
N ALA A 25 -10.36 3.21 10.44
CA ALA A 25 -9.00 3.64 10.71
C ALA A 25 -8.89 4.27 12.11
N THR A 26 -7.77 4.07 12.80
CA THR A 26 -7.50 4.76 14.06
C THR A 26 -7.12 6.22 13.82
N THR A 27 -7.15 7.05 14.87
CA THR A 27 -6.74 8.46 14.77
C THR A 27 -5.28 8.61 14.30
N GLU A 28 -4.39 7.71 14.70
CA GLU A 28 -2.98 7.71 14.29
C GLU A 28 -2.83 7.38 12.79
N GLU A 29 -3.51 6.34 12.31
CA GLU A 29 -3.48 5.94 10.90
C GLU A 29 -4.04 7.05 10.00
N LEU A 30 -5.06 7.77 10.46
CA LEU A 30 -5.59 8.93 9.76
C LEU A 30 -4.58 10.09 9.70
N GLN A 31 -3.81 10.32 10.77
CA GLN A 31 -2.78 11.36 10.79
C GLN A 31 -1.59 11.02 9.89
N HIS A 32 -1.20 9.74 9.82
CA HIS A 32 -0.07 9.28 9.00
C HIS A 32 -0.44 8.95 7.56
N GLY A 33 -1.72 8.77 7.26
CA GLY A 33 -2.25 8.50 5.91
C GLY A 33 -2.04 7.06 5.42
N HIS A 34 -1.73 6.13 6.31
CA HIS A 34 -1.58 4.71 5.96
C HIS A 34 -1.94 3.78 7.13
N ALA A 35 -2.32 2.55 6.81
CA ALA A 35 -2.66 1.55 7.80
C ALA A 35 -1.41 1.08 8.56
N HIS A 36 -1.53 0.93 9.87
CA HIS A 36 -0.55 0.32 10.76
C HIS A 36 -1.06 -1.09 11.11
N GLY A 37 -0.78 -2.07 10.24
CA GLY A 37 -1.15 -3.47 10.46
C GLY A 37 -0.22 -4.20 11.45
N GLU A 38 -0.48 -5.49 11.72
CA GLU A 38 0.48 -6.36 12.41
C GLU A 38 1.78 -6.42 11.59
N GLY A 39 2.84 -5.79 12.12
CA GLY A 39 4.13 -5.61 11.43
C GLY A 39 4.42 -4.19 10.95
N GLY A 40 3.47 -3.24 11.11
CA GLY A 40 3.74 -1.82 10.97
C GLY A 40 4.67 -1.35 12.08
N HIS A 41 5.84 -0.83 11.70
CA HIS A 41 6.85 -0.39 12.66
C HIS A 41 6.26 0.64 13.63
N HIS A 42 6.18 0.27 14.91
CA HIS A 42 5.97 1.22 16.01
C HIS A 42 7.16 2.18 16.04
N HIS A 43 7.07 3.28 15.30
CA HIS A 43 7.97 4.39 15.50
C HIS A 43 7.43 5.21 16.67
N HIS A 44 8.10 5.04 17.81
CA HIS A 44 8.03 5.96 18.93
C HIS A 44 8.47 7.37 18.53
#